data_AF-L0PCX3-F1
#
_entry.id   AF-L0PCX3-F1
#
_cell.length_a   1.000
_cell.length_b   1.000
_cell.length_c   1.000
_cell.angle_alpha   90.00
_cell.angle_beta   90.00
_cell.angle_gamma   90.00
#
_symmetry.space_group_name_H-M   'P 1'
#
loop_
_entity.id
_entity.type
_entity.pdbx_description
1 polymer ?
#
loop_
_entity_poly.entity_id
_entity_poly.type
_entity_poly.pdbx_seq_one_letter_code
_entity_poly.pdbx_strand_id
1 'polypeptide(L)'
;MLNPVIDKKRYTVNPSFFWNKFYKNHKTNFFKDRKWLLHEFPQIYDCIMPNSGEKYILEVGCGVGNTMFPILLQNKNPLLIIHGVDYSKNAIAIIKKSNLFSGDNVRASIWDMANPNGELPEGAINILKSNGIILFRDYGRWDMTQLRFKGERLLEENFYIRGDGTRVYFFVPGIF
;
A
#
# COMPACT_ATOMS: atom_id res chain seq x y z
N MET A 1 24.46 26.84 -13.39
CA MET A 1 24.66 25.38 -13.55
C MET A 1 23.31 24.76 -13.84
N LEU A 2 23.15 24.13 -15.00
CA LEU A 2 21.94 23.35 -15.31
C LEU A 2 21.88 22.18 -14.32
N ASN A 3 20.76 22.02 -13.62
CA ASN A 3 20.51 20.82 -12.82
C ASN A 3 20.68 19.59 -13.73
N PRO A 4 21.36 18.52 -13.29
CA PRO A 4 21.43 17.30 -14.09
C PRO A 4 20.00 16.85 -14.42
N VAL A 5 19.71 16.77 -15.72
CA VAL A 5 18.40 16.32 -16.20
C VAL A 5 18.21 14.89 -15.71
N ILE A 6 17.20 14.68 -14.87
CA ILE A 6 16.85 13.33 -14.41
C ILE A 6 16.51 12.49 -15.63
N ASP A 7 17.15 11.34 -15.76
CA ASP A 7 16.74 10.31 -16.73
C ASP A 7 15.41 9.70 -16.28
N LYS A 8 14.31 10.37 -16.64
CA LYS A 8 12.95 9.96 -16.29
C LYS A 8 12.66 8.52 -16.73
N LYS A 9 13.15 8.11 -17.90
CA LYS A 9 12.90 6.78 -18.48
C LYS A 9 13.40 5.67 -17.56
N ARG A 10 14.57 5.86 -16.96
CA ARG A 10 15.13 4.91 -15.97
C ARG A 10 14.18 4.59 -14.83
N TYR A 11 13.37 5.56 -14.40
CA TYR A 11 12.47 5.42 -13.24
C TYR A 11 11.01 5.13 -13.62
N THR A 12 10.66 5.15 -14.90
CA THR A 12 9.27 4.91 -15.37
C THR A 12 9.08 3.58 -16.10
N VAL A 13 10.12 3.00 -16.72
CA VAL A 13 9.98 1.77 -17.53
C VAL A 13 9.70 0.52 -16.70
N ASN A 14 10.34 0.35 -15.54
CA ASN A 14 10.10 -0.78 -14.64
C ASN A 14 10.06 -0.33 -13.18
N PRO A 15 8.97 0.34 -12.76
CA PRO A 15 8.89 0.88 -11.41
C PRO A 15 8.85 -0.21 -10.32
N SER A 16 8.39 -1.42 -10.66
CA SER A 16 8.35 -2.56 -9.73
C SER A 16 9.74 -2.95 -9.22
N PHE A 17 10.77 -2.74 -10.05
CA PHE A 17 12.16 -3.06 -9.72
C PHE A 17 12.62 -2.35 -8.44
N PHE A 18 12.28 -1.06 -8.31
CA PHE A 18 12.72 -0.25 -7.17
C PHE A 18 12.03 -0.70 -5.87
N TRP A 19 10.74 -1.01 -5.91
CA TRP A 19 10.03 -1.57 -4.75
C TRP A 19 10.51 -2.96 -4.37
N ASN A 20 10.78 -3.82 -5.37
CA ASN A 20 11.40 -5.12 -5.13
C ASN A 20 12.78 -4.99 -4.47
N LYS A 21 13.62 -4.07 -4.94
CA LYS A 21 14.93 -3.79 -4.33
C LYS A 21 14.77 -3.26 -2.91
N PHE A 22 13.84 -2.34 -2.68
CA PHE A 22 13.54 -1.77 -1.38
C PHE A 22 13.21 -2.88 -0.36
N TYR A 23 12.21 -3.73 -0.64
CA TYR A 23 11.82 -4.78 0.30
C TYR A 23 12.84 -5.90 0.43
N LYS A 24 13.66 -6.16 -0.59
CA LYS A 24 14.81 -7.05 -0.47
C LYS A 24 15.83 -6.54 0.56
N ASN A 25 16.07 -5.24 0.59
CA ASN A 25 17.07 -4.62 1.48
C ASN A 25 16.53 -4.40 2.89
N HIS A 26 15.28 -3.93 3.01
CA HIS A 26 14.72 -3.47 4.28
C HIS A 26 13.91 -4.52 5.03
N LYS A 27 13.38 -5.53 4.33
CA LYS A 27 12.52 -6.57 4.90
C LYS A 27 11.38 -5.96 5.73
N THR A 28 11.29 -6.29 7.02
CA THR A 28 10.24 -5.86 7.97
C THR A 28 10.63 -4.65 8.82
N ASN A 29 11.83 -4.08 8.65
CA ASN A 29 12.40 -3.18 9.65
C ASN A 29 12.24 -1.68 9.35
N PHE A 30 11.70 -1.33 8.18
CA PHE A 30 11.63 0.07 7.74
C PHE A 30 10.36 0.77 8.20
N PHE A 31 9.19 0.21 7.90
CA PHE A 31 7.91 0.78 8.31
C PHE A 31 7.51 0.23 9.67
N LYS A 32 6.93 1.09 10.50
CA LYS A 32 6.35 0.72 11.79
C LYS A 32 4.94 0.17 11.59
N ASP A 33 4.53 -0.71 12.50
CA ASP A 33 3.16 -1.18 12.56
C ASP A 33 2.18 -0.03 12.80
N ARG A 34 1.11 0.02 12.00
CA ARG A 34 0.09 1.07 12.04
C ARG A 34 -0.99 0.76 13.08
N LYS A 35 -0.58 0.50 14.32
CA LYS A 35 -1.49 0.16 15.43
C LYS A 35 -2.56 1.22 15.70
N TRP A 36 -2.26 2.48 15.35
CA TRP A 36 -3.16 3.61 15.52
C TRP A 36 -4.20 3.75 14.40
N LEU A 37 -4.12 2.97 13.31
CA LEU A 37 -4.97 3.16 12.13
C LEU A 37 -6.47 2.98 12.45
N LEU A 38 -6.82 2.13 13.41
CA LEU A 38 -8.21 1.94 13.85
C LEU A 38 -8.82 3.22 14.45
N HIS A 39 -7.99 4.12 15.01
CA HIS A 39 -8.46 5.42 15.51
C HIS A 39 -8.72 6.41 14.37
N GLU A 40 -7.93 6.35 13.30
CA GLU A 40 -8.12 7.21 12.12
C GLU A 40 -9.28 6.72 11.24
N PHE A 41 -9.43 5.40 11.11
CA PHE A 41 -10.48 4.77 10.31
C PHE A 41 -11.34 3.84 11.19
N PRO A 42 -12.29 4.39 11.95
CA PRO A 42 -13.21 3.61 12.80
C PRO A 42 -14.00 2.54 12.02
N GLN A 43 -14.23 2.74 10.72
CA GLN A 43 -14.93 1.76 9.87
C GLN A 43 -14.19 0.42 9.80
N ILE A 44 -12.86 0.40 9.99
CA ILE A 44 -12.10 -0.84 10.10
C ILE A 44 -12.43 -1.58 11.40
N TYR A 45 -12.67 -0.84 12.50
CA TYR A 45 -13.08 -1.42 13.77
C TYR A 45 -14.41 -2.17 13.61
N ASP A 46 -15.38 -1.59 12.91
CA ASP A 46 -16.67 -2.24 12.63
C ASP A 46 -16.56 -3.51 11.78
N CYS A 47 -15.44 -3.73 11.08
CA CYS A 47 -15.21 -4.94 10.31
C CYS A 47 -14.71 -6.12 11.17
N ILE A 48 -14.06 -5.82 12.30
CA ILE A 48 -13.34 -6.81 13.11
C ILE A 48 -14.10 -7.27 14.35
N MET A 49 -15.32 -6.78 14.57
CA MET A 49 -16.14 -7.14 15.74
C MET A 49 -16.90 -8.47 15.53
N PRO A 50 -17.21 -9.23 16.61
CA PRO A 50 -17.75 -10.60 16.49
C PRO A 50 -19.00 -10.76 15.61
N ASN A 51 -19.89 -9.76 15.64
CA ASN A 51 -21.20 -9.81 14.96
C ASN A 51 -21.25 -8.96 13.69
N SER A 52 -20.09 -8.65 13.10
CA SER A 52 -20.01 -7.78 11.92
C SER A 52 -20.50 -8.47 10.64
N GLY A 53 -20.72 -9.78 10.67
CA GLY A 53 -21.05 -10.58 9.49
C GLY A 53 -19.87 -10.70 8.53
N GLU A 54 -20.17 -11.06 7.28
CA GLU A 54 -19.16 -11.14 6.22
C GLU A 54 -18.55 -9.76 5.94
N LYS A 55 -17.24 -9.66 6.11
CA LYS A 55 -16.48 -8.44 5.85
C LYS A 55 -15.28 -8.77 4.99
N TYR A 56 -14.97 -7.86 4.07
CA TYR A 56 -13.81 -7.97 3.21
C TYR A 56 -13.02 -6.67 3.28
N ILE A 57 -11.73 -6.77 3.61
CA ILE A 57 -10.79 -5.65 3.59
C ILE A 57 -9.74 -5.93 2.50
N LEU A 58 -9.64 -5.02 1.52
CA LEU A 58 -8.54 -4.99 0.57
C LEU A 58 -7.55 -3.90 1.00
N GLU A 59 -6.33 -4.29 1.38
CA GLU A 59 -5.25 -3.35 1.62
C GLU A 59 -4.40 -3.19 0.35
N VAL A 60 -4.57 -2.09 -0.36
CA VAL A 60 -3.76 -1.75 -1.53
C VAL A 60 -2.45 -1.09 -1.08
N GLY A 61 -1.32 -1.60 -1.55
CA GLY A 61 0.00 -1.17 -1.07
C GLY A 61 0.31 -1.71 0.32
N CYS A 62 -0.03 -2.98 0.57
CA CYS A 62 0.10 -3.60 1.90
C CYS A 62 1.53 -3.72 2.40
N GLY A 63 2.52 -3.57 1.51
CA GLY A 63 3.94 -3.76 1.82
C GLY A 63 4.18 -5.12 2.45
N VAL A 64 4.78 -5.12 3.65
CA VAL A 64 5.06 -6.33 4.42
C VAL A 64 4.04 -6.60 5.53
N GLY A 65 2.85 -6.00 5.44
CA GLY A 65 1.71 -6.30 6.33
C GLY A 65 1.68 -5.48 7.62
N ASN A 66 2.37 -4.33 7.69
CA ASN A 66 2.39 -3.46 8.87
C ASN A 66 1.01 -2.87 9.25
N THR A 67 -0.01 -3.04 8.43
CA THR A 67 -1.40 -2.70 8.76
C THR A 67 -2.26 -3.95 8.92
N MET A 68 -2.27 -4.81 7.90
CA MET A 68 -3.03 -6.07 7.90
C MET A 68 -2.76 -6.94 9.13
N PHE A 69 -1.50 -7.11 9.56
CA PHE A 69 -1.19 -7.95 10.72
C PHE A 69 -1.70 -7.36 12.05
N PRO A 70 -1.52 -6.05 12.36
CA PRO A 70 -2.21 -5.44 13.49
C PRO A 70 -3.74 -5.55 13.48
N ILE A 71 -4.38 -5.53 12.30
CA ILE A 71 -5.83 -5.75 12.17
C ILE A 71 -6.16 -7.20 12.52
N LEU A 72 -5.43 -8.17 11.96
CA LEU A 72 -5.62 -9.60 12.22
C LEU A 72 -5.43 -9.96 13.69
N LEU A 73 -4.42 -9.40 14.35
CA LEU A 73 -4.15 -9.63 15.78
C LEU A 73 -5.28 -9.12 16.69
N GLN A 74 -6.06 -8.14 16.24
CA GLN A 74 -7.21 -7.59 16.97
C GLN A 74 -8.54 -8.18 16.50
N ASN A 75 -8.52 -9.01 15.45
CA ASN A 75 -9.74 -9.50 14.83
C ASN A 75 -10.50 -10.45 15.74
N LYS A 76 -11.78 -10.15 15.93
CA LYS A 76 -12.76 -11.00 16.63
C LYS A 76 -13.87 -11.48 15.69
N ASN A 77 -13.85 -11.08 14.42
CA ASN A 77 -14.80 -11.50 13.40
C ASN A 77 -14.28 -12.75 12.66
N PRO A 78 -14.88 -13.94 12.86
CA PRO A 78 -14.44 -15.16 12.18
C PRO A 78 -14.73 -15.14 10.67
N LEU A 79 -15.60 -14.24 10.19
CA LEU A 79 -15.99 -14.10 8.78
C LEU A 79 -15.23 -12.98 8.06
N LEU A 80 -14.25 -12.34 8.70
CA LEU A 80 -13.42 -11.34 8.07
C LEU A 80 -12.44 -12.00 7.10
N ILE A 81 -12.49 -11.57 5.84
CA ILE A 81 -11.43 -11.82 4.86
C ILE A 81 -10.59 -10.55 4.74
N ILE A 82 -9.28 -10.65 4.93
CA ILE A 82 -8.33 -9.57 4.62
C ILE A 82 -7.41 -10.00 3.48
N HIS A 83 -7.24 -9.11 2.51
CA HIS A 83 -6.41 -9.34 1.34
C HIS A 83 -5.43 -8.18 1.17
N GLY A 84 -4.15 -8.44 1.41
CA GLY A 84 -3.09 -7.49 1.12
C GLY A 84 -2.62 -7.61 -0.33
N VAL A 85 -2.54 -6.50 -1.05
CA VAL A 85 -1.98 -6.48 -2.40
C VAL A 85 -0.86 -5.46 -2.50
N ASP A 86 0.21 -5.83 -3.19
CA ASP A 86 1.37 -4.97 -3.37
C ASP A 86 2.02 -5.21 -4.73
N TYR A 87 2.61 -4.17 -5.29
CA TYR A 87 3.32 -4.26 -6.56
C TYR A 87 4.63 -5.04 -6.43
N SER A 88 5.19 -5.11 -5.22
CA SER A 88 6.42 -5.83 -4.94
C SER A 88 6.18 -7.32 -4.65
N LYS A 89 6.69 -8.17 -5.54
CA LYS A 89 6.77 -9.63 -5.28
C LYS A 89 7.55 -9.98 -4.02
N ASN A 90 8.55 -9.18 -3.65
CA ASN A 90 9.34 -9.42 -2.45
C ASN A 90 8.56 -9.10 -1.18
N ALA A 91 7.72 -8.05 -1.20
CA ALA A 91 6.87 -7.71 -0.06
C ALA A 91 5.83 -8.83 0.20
N ILE A 92 5.16 -9.29 -0.86
CA ILE A 92 4.21 -10.41 -0.79
C ILE A 92 4.89 -11.70 -0.33
N ALA A 93 6.11 -11.99 -0.81
CA ALA A 93 6.86 -13.15 -0.36
C ALA A 93 7.24 -13.09 1.14
N ILE A 94 7.42 -11.89 1.70
CA ILE A 94 7.66 -11.71 3.14
C ILE A 94 6.36 -11.94 3.93
N ILE A 95 5.23 -11.37 3.48
CA ILE A 95 3.92 -11.59 4.12
C ILE A 95 3.60 -13.08 4.20
N LYS A 96 3.73 -13.81 3.10
CA LYS A 96 3.39 -15.26 3.03
C LYS A 96 4.27 -16.15 3.92
N LYS A 97 5.41 -15.64 4.42
CA LYS A 97 6.29 -16.34 5.38
C LYS A 97 5.98 -16.01 6.84
N SER A 98 5.11 -15.03 7.10
CA SER A 98 4.70 -14.67 8.45
C SER A 98 3.89 -15.79 9.08
N ASN A 99 4.08 -16.03 10.37
CA ASN A 99 3.23 -16.94 11.15
C ASN A 99 1.78 -16.43 11.28
N LEU A 100 1.57 -15.12 11.10
CA LEU A 100 0.24 -14.50 11.08
C LEU A 100 -0.47 -14.64 9.73
N PHE A 101 0.24 -15.10 8.69
CA PHE A 101 -0.37 -15.46 7.42
C PHE A 101 -0.80 -16.93 7.48
N SER A 102 -1.98 -17.16 8.07
CA SER A 102 -2.54 -18.49 8.27
C SER A 102 -4.05 -18.53 8.05
N GLY A 103 -4.55 -19.68 7.59
CA GLY A 103 -5.97 -19.88 7.27
C GLY A 103 -6.40 -19.34 5.91
N ASP A 104 -7.67 -19.58 5.56
CA ASP A 104 -8.25 -19.22 4.25
C ASP A 104 -8.76 -17.77 4.18
N ASN A 105 -8.77 -17.09 5.33
CA ASN A 105 -9.31 -15.75 5.51
C ASN A 105 -8.24 -14.64 5.40
N VAL A 106 -6.98 -15.02 5.18
CA VAL A 106 -5.87 -14.09 4.90
C VAL A 106 -5.31 -14.36 3.51
N ARG A 107 -5.24 -13.32 2.67
CA ARG A 107 -4.79 -13.42 1.29
C ARG A 107 -3.71 -12.40 1.00
N ALA A 108 -2.80 -12.75 0.09
CA ALA A 108 -1.77 -11.83 -0.37
C ALA A 108 -1.40 -12.09 -1.83
N SER A 109 -1.49 -11.06 -2.66
CA SER A 109 -1.28 -11.15 -4.11
C SER A 109 -0.41 -10.02 -4.64
N ILE A 110 0.38 -10.34 -5.67
CA ILE A 110 1.13 -9.33 -6.41
C ILE A 110 0.13 -8.65 -7.32
N TRP A 111 0.05 -7.32 -7.27
CA TRP A 111 -0.88 -6.58 -8.10
C TRP A 111 -0.34 -5.20 -8.46
N ASP A 112 -0.47 -4.85 -9.74
CA ASP A 112 -0.21 -3.51 -10.25
C ASP A 112 -1.55 -2.78 -10.35
N MET A 113 -1.83 -1.86 -9.43
CA MET A 113 -3.06 -1.06 -9.45
C MET A 113 -3.18 -0.22 -10.73
N ALA A 114 -2.05 0.16 -11.34
CA ALA A 114 -2.01 0.96 -12.56
C ALA A 114 -1.87 0.09 -13.82
N ASN A 115 -2.13 -1.22 -13.73
CA ASN A 115 -2.08 -2.09 -14.89
C ASN A 115 -3.05 -1.58 -15.98
N PRO A 116 -2.63 -1.58 -17.26
CA PRO A 116 -3.37 -0.93 -18.35
C PRO A 116 -4.69 -1.63 -18.67
N ASN A 117 -4.84 -2.89 -18.26
CA ASN A 117 -6.03 -3.69 -18.53
C ASN A 117 -7.12 -3.51 -17.46
N GLY A 118 -6.84 -2.77 -16.38
CA GLY A 118 -7.76 -2.62 -15.25
C GLY A 118 -8.07 -3.94 -14.54
N GLU A 119 -7.20 -4.94 -14.67
CA GLU A 119 -7.36 -6.25 -14.05
C GLU A 119 -7.34 -6.11 -12.53
N LEU A 120 -8.29 -6.76 -11.86
CA LEU A 120 -8.33 -6.83 -10.40
C LEU A 120 -7.36 -7.90 -9.89
N PRO A 121 -6.92 -7.81 -8.62
CA PRO A 121 -6.07 -8.85 -8.05
C PRO A 121 -6.80 -10.20 -8.05
N GLU A 122 -6.06 -11.30 -8.16
CA GLU A 122 -6.64 -12.64 -8.06
C GLU A 122 -7.44 -12.79 -6.76
N GLY A 123 -8.69 -13.25 -6.84
CA GLY A 123 -9.58 -13.39 -5.68
C GLY A 123 -10.25 -12.09 -5.20
N ALA A 124 -10.17 -11.00 -5.99
CA ALA A 124 -10.78 -9.70 -5.72
C ALA A 124 -12.12 -9.44 -6.44
N ILE A 125 -12.70 -10.44 -7.09
CA ILE A 125 -13.84 -10.32 -8.01
C ILE A 125 -15.17 -9.81 -7.42
N ASN A 126 -15.24 -9.40 -6.14
CA ASN A 126 -16.48 -8.90 -5.51
C ASN A 126 -16.22 -7.85 -4.39
N ILE A 127 -15.08 -7.15 -4.42
CA ILE A 127 -14.63 -6.32 -3.29
C ILE A 127 -15.40 -5.00 -3.17
N LEU A 128 -15.70 -4.34 -4.28
CA LEU A 128 -16.42 -3.07 -4.30
C LEU A 128 -17.90 -3.30 -4.56
N LYS A 129 -18.59 -3.90 -3.57
CA LYS A 129 -20.06 -3.90 -3.54
C LYS A 129 -20.55 -2.44 -3.57
N SER A 130 -21.80 -2.20 -3.97
CA SER A 130 -22.40 -0.86 -4.11
C SER A 130 -22.34 0.02 -2.85
N ASN A 131 -22.12 -0.57 -1.66
CA ASN A 131 -21.93 0.13 -0.38
C ASN A 131 -20.51 0.00 0.19
N GLY A 132 -19.54 -0.36 -0.65
CA GLY A 132 -18.13 -0.44 -0.28
C GLY A 132 -17.59 0.94 0.11
N ILE A 133 -16.66 0.95 1.05
CA ILE A 133 -16.02 2.18 1.53
C ILE A 133 -14.57 2.16 1.06
N ILE A 134 -14.15 3.24 0.40
CA ILE A 134 -12.74 3.48 0.09
C ILE A 134 -12.18 4.39 1.19
N LEU A 135 -11.16 3.88 1.87
CA LEU A 135 -10.38 4.63 2.85
C LEU A 135 -9.02 4.93 2.20
N PHE A 136 -8.63 6.20 2.18
CA PHE A 136 -7.41 6.64 1.53
C PHE A 136 -6.57 7.50 2.47
N ARG A 137 -5.26 7.21 2.54
CA ARG A 137 -4.27 8.00 3.27
C ARG A 137 -2.97 8.03 2.47
N ASP A 138 -2.51 9.23 2.13
CA ASP A 138 -1.19 9.45 1.55
C ASP A 138 -0.67 10.84 1.92
N TYR A 139 0.54 11.17 1.49
CA TYR A 139 1.12 12.49 1.64
C TYR A 139 0.38 13.52 0.76
N GLY A 140 -0.01 14.62 1.38
CA GLY A 140 -0.59 15.77 0.68
C GLY A 140 0.48 16.72 0.14
N ARG A 141 0.09 17.54 -0.84
CA ARG A 141 0.86 18.71 -1.24
C ARG A 141 1.13 19.59 -0.02
N TRP A 142 2.33 20.15 0.05
CA TRP A 142 2.86 20.95 1.17
C TRP A 142 3.15 20.17 2.45
N ASP A 143 3.08 18.84 2.43
CA ASP A 143 3.59 18.02 3.53
C ASP A 143 5.07 18.36 3.80
N MET A 144 5.47 18.36 5.07
CA MET A 144 6.86 18.63 5.47
C MET A 144 7.86 17.71 4.77
N THR A 145 7.44 16.50 4.41
CA THR A 145 8.22 15.55 3.60
C THR A 145 8.44 16.09 2.19
N GLN A 146 7.44 16.69 1.55
CA GLN A 146 7.56 17.30 0.22
C GLN A 146 8.56 18.47 0.25
N LEU A 147 8.43 19.35 1.24
CA LEU A 147 9.26 20.56 1.35
C LEU A 147 10.76 20.25 1.53
N ARG A 148 11.10 19.02 1.95
CA ARG A 148 12.48 18.55 2.09
C ARG A 148 13.06 17.97 0.80
N PHE A 149 12.26 17.73 -0.24
CA PHE A 149 12.78 17.27 -1.52
C PHE A 149 13.56 18.38 -2.24
N LYS A 150 14.72 18.02 -2.78
CA LYS A 150 15.52 18.90 -3.64
C LYS A 150 15.02 18.83 -5.08
N GLY A 151 15.18 19.93 -5.84
CA GLY A 151 14.75 20.02 -7.24
C GLY A 151 15.38 18.95 -8.16
N GLU A 152 16.58 18.47 -7.85
CA GLU A 152 17.27 17.37 -8.55
C GLU A 152 16.56 16.00 -8.47
N ARG A 153 15.48 15.89 -7.69
CA ARG A 153 14.65 14.69 -7.54
C ARG A 153 13.27 14.83 -8.17
N LEU A 154 12.94 16.00 -8.72
CA LEU A 154 11.64 16.30 -9.31
C LEU A 154 11.50 15.62 -10.67
N LEU A 155 10.58 14.67 -10.78
CA LEU A 155 10.17 14.12 -12.06
C LEU A 155 9.19 15.08 -12.75
N GLU A 156 8.09 15.40 -12.07
CA GLU A 156 6.97 16.23 -12.56
C GLU A 156 6.35 16.96 -11.38
N GLU A 157 5.38 17.85 -11.62
CA GLU A 157 4.72 18.58 -10.54
C GLU A 157 4.15 17.59 -9.49
N ASN A 158 4.54 17.80 -8.23
CA ASN A 158 4.22 16.93 -7.09
C ASN A 158 4.76 15.49 -7.17
N PHE A 159 5.59 15.15 -8.16
CA PHE A 159 6.10 13.80 -8.37
C PHE A 159 7.63 13.75 -8.27
N TYR A 160 8.16 12.95 -7.34
CA TYR A 160 9.58 12.93 -6.99
C TYR A 160 10.16 11.52 -6.91
N ILE A 161 11.47 11.40 -7.12
CA ILE A 161 12.26 10.19 -6.86
C ILE A 161 12.87 10.23 -5.45
N ARG A 162 12.75 9.13 -4.71
CA ARG A 162 13.41 8.93 -3.41
C ARG A 162 14.84 8.41 -3.60
N GLY A 163 15.66 8.49 -2.55
CA GLY A 163 17.07 8.05 -2.59
C GLY A 163 17.28 6.56 -2.92
N ASP A 164 16.28 5.72 -2.68
CA ASP A 164 16.28 4.29 -3.04
C ASP A 164 15.81 4.02 -4.49
N GLY A 165 15.41 5.08 -5.22
CA GLY A 165 14.88 5.02 -6.57
C GLY A 165 13.38 4.74 -6.66
N THR A 166 12.69 4.50 -5.53
CA THR A 166 11.22 4.51 -5.50
C THR A 166 10.68 5.92 -5.76
N ARG A 167 9.40 6.04 -6.08
CA ARG A 167 8.77 7.31 -6.44
C ARG A 167 7.69 7.68 -5.44
N VAL A 168 7.43 8.97 -5.29
CA VAL A 168 6.39 9.49 -4.42
C VAL A 168 5.64 10.61 -5.11
N TYR A 169 4.33 10.55 -5.04
CA TYR A 169 3.43 11.61 -5.48
C TYR A 169 2.82 12.29 -4.25
N PHE A 170 2.67 13.61 -4.29
CA PHE A 170 2.03 14.39 -3.22
C PHE A 170 0.66 14.88 -3.70
N PHE A 171 -0.40 14.35 -3.10
CA PHE A 171 -1.77 14.53 -3.59
C PHE A 171 -2.32 15.92 -3.28
N VAL A 172 -3.12 16.46 -4.20
CA VAL A 172 -3.86 17.71 -4.00
C VAL A 172 -5.32 17.36 -3.68
N PRO A 173 -5.91 17.87 -2.58
CA PRO A 173 -7.33 17.66 -2.29
C PRO A 173 -8.23 18.16 -3.43
N GLY A 174 -9.31 17.42 -3.74
CA GLY A 174 -10.33 17.83 -4.70
C GLY A 174 -10.11 17.38 -6.16
N ILE A 175 -9.10 16.54 -6.41
CA ILE A 175 -8.90 15.87 -7.71
C ILE A 175 -9.04 14.36 -7.48
N PHE A 176 -10.28 13.84 -7.48
CA PHE A 176 -10.60 12.40 -7.47
C PHE A 176 -11.85 12.16 -8.32
#